data_AF-A0A847H0H0-F1
#
_entry.id   AF-A0A847H0H0-F1
#
_cell.length_a   1.000
_cell.length_b   1.000
_cell.length_c   1.000
_cell.angle_alpha   90.00
_cell.angle_beta   90.00
_cell.angle_gamma   90.00
#
_symmetry.space_group_name_H-M   'P 1'
#
loop_
_entity.id
_entity.type
_entity.pdbx_description
1 polymer ?
#
loop_
_entity_poly.entity_id
_entity_poly.type
_entity_poly.pdbx_seq_one_letter_code
_entity_poly.pdbx_strand_id
1 'polypeptide(L)' 'MHQSDDLVVMFDYTDAKGAVSHRVVSPIRFLGQDRFLALCLSREEPRQFYLERCQNVRLAPAAEFVMPVAMAC' A
#
# COMPACT_ATOMS: atom_id res chain seq x y z
N MET A 1 -9.85 -18.13 -5.44
CA MET A 1 -8.48 -18.02 -4.90
C MET A 1 -8.11 -16.56 -5.09
N HIS A 2 -7.96 -15.76 -4.04
CA HIS A 2 -7.53 -14.36 -4.21
C HIS A 2 -6.03 -14.38 -4.51
N GLN A 3 -5.61 -13.82 -5.65
CA GLN A 3 -4.18 -13.59 -5.86
C GLN A 3 -3.77 -12.41 -4.98
N SER A 4 -2.55 -12.45 -4.46
CA SER A 4 -1.95 -11.34 -3.71
C SER A 4 -2.04 -10.02 -4.47
N ASP A 5 -2.03 -10.10 -5.80
CA ASP A 5 -2.02 -8.99 -6.73
C ASP A 5 -3.40 -8.30 -6.83
N ASP A 6 -4.46 -8.97 -6.37
CA ASP A 6 -5.83 -8.43 -6.31
C ASP A 6 -6.04 -7.52 -5.08
N LEU A 7 -5.04 -7.39 -4.21
CA LEU A 7 -5.16 -6.74 -2.91
C LEU A 7 -4.22 -5.54 -2.79
N VAL A 8 -4.74 -4.49 -2.15
CA VAL A 8 -3.95 -3.37 -1.64
C VAL A 8 -3.93 -3.41 -0.11
N VAL A 9 -2.91 -2.78 0.47
CA VAL A 9 -2.81 -2.60 1.92
C VAL A 9 -3.18 -1.18 2.27
N MET A 10 -4.08 -1.04 3.24
CA MET A 10 -4.50 0.24 3.80
C MET A 10 -3.96 0.38 5.22
N PHE A 11 -3.46 1.55 5.59
CA PHE A 11 -3.00 1.84 6.94
C PHE A 11 -2.90 3.35 7.22
N ASP A 12 -2.83 3.67 8.50
CA ASP A 12 -2.47 5.00 8.99
C ASP A 12 -0.96 5.03 9.18
N TYR A 13 -0.30 6.02 8.56
CA TYR A 13 1.15 6.14 8.60
C TYR A 13 1.58 7.41 9.32
N THR A 14 2.36 7.24 10.38
CA THR A 14 3.01 8.35 11.06
C THR A 14 4.39 8.60 10.43
N ASP A 15 4.59 9.76 9.82
CA ASP A 15 5.87 10.10 9.21
C ASP A 15 6.94 10.49 10.24
N ALA A 16 8.16 10.78 9.77
CA ALA A 16 9.27 11.16 10.65
C ALA A 16 9.07 12.49 11.39
N LYS A 17 8.11 13.32 10.95
CA LYS A 17 7.73 14.59 11.58
C LYS A 17 6.55 14.42 12.54
N GLY A 18 6.03 13.19 12.70
CA GLY A 18 4.87 12.89 13.53
C GLY A 18 3.53 13.13 12.84
N ALA A 19 3.51 13.48 11.55
CA ALA A 19 2.26 13.69 10.83
C ALA A 19 1.62 12.36 10.43
N VAL A 20 0.33 12.21 10.72
CA VAL A 20 -0.45 11.01 10.38
C VAL A 20 -1.11 11.20 9.02
N SER A 21 -1.05 10.16 8.18
CA SER A 21 -1.70 10.14 6.87
C SER A 21 -2.26 8.77 6.55
N HIS A 22 -3.47 8.71 5.99
CA HIS A 22 -4.03 7.48 5.46
C HIS A 22 -3.32 7.09 4.15
N ARG A 23 -2.92 5.83 4.05
CA ARG A 23 -2.18 5.29 2.90
C ARG A 23 -2.89 4.07 2.34
N VAL A 24 -2.95 4.03 1.01
CA VAL A 24 -3.31 2.85 0.24
C VAL A 24 -2.11 2.54 -0.64
N VAL A 25 -1.59 1.31 -0.53
CA VAL A 25 -0.36 0.92 -1.22
C VAL A 25 -0.48 -0.48 -1.83
N SER A 26 0.21 -0.68 -2.95
CA SER A 26 0.47 -2.01 -3.50
C SER A 26 1.84 -2.49 -3.03
N PRO A 27 1.93 -3.53 -2.18
CA PRO A 27 3.21 -4.06 -1.72
C PRO A 27 4.06 -4.57 -2.88
N ILE A 28 5.37 -4.36 -2.81
CA ILE A 28 6.33 -4.88 -3.81
C ILE A 28 7.22 -5.94 -3.18
N ARG A 29 7.92 -5.59 -2.10
CA ARG A 29 8.80 -6.52 -1.36
C ARG A 29 9.18 -6.00 0.02
N PHE A 30 9.57 -6.90 0.91
CA PHE A 30 10.23 -6.51 2.17
C PHE A 30 11.66 -6.02 1.94
N LEU A 31 12.10 -5.07 2.76
CA LEU A 31 13.45 -4.53 2.82
C LEU A 31 14.00 -4.77 4.24
N GLY A 32 14.38 -6.01 4.54
CA GLY A 32 14.72 -6.42 5.90
C GLY A 32 13.49 -6.83 6.71
N GLN A 33 13.60 -6.77 8.03
CA GLN A 33 12.52 -7.20 8.95
C GLN A 33 11.56 -6.08 9.35
N ASP A 34 11.98 -4.82 9.21
CA ASP A 34 11.29 -3.64 9.76
C ASP A 34 10.65 -2.77 8.67
N ARG A 35 10.99 -3.00 7.41
CA ARG A 35 10.59 -2.15 6.29
C ARG A 35 10.11 -2.94 5.09
N PHE A 36 9.35 -2.25 4.26
CA PHE A 36 8.93 -2.75 2.96
C PHE A 36 8.86 -1.63 1.93
N LEU A 37 9.03 -2.01 0.66
CA LEU A 37 8.83 -1.16 -0.50
C LEU A 37 7.42 -1.41 -1.03
N ALA A 38 6.68 -0.34 -1.30
CA ALA A 38 5.34 -0.41 -1.89
C ALA A 38 5.09 0.76 -2.83
N LEU A 39 4.28 0.55 -3.87
CA LEU A 39 3.75 1.64 -4.70
C LEU A 39 2.70 2.39 -3.90
N CYS A 40 2.93 3.67 -3.63
CA CYS A 40 1.98 4.50 -2.89
C CYS A 40 0.99 5.13 -3.87
N LEU A 41 -0.28 4.69 -3.85
CA LEU A 41 -1.29 5.15 -4.81
C LEU A 41 -1.55 6.65 -4.70
N SER A 42 -1.49 7.21 -3.49
CA SER A 42 -1.64 8.68 -3.26
C SER A 42 -0.49 9.54 -3.80
N ARG A 43 0.66 8.95 -4.13
CA ARG A 43 1.86 9.66 -4.59
C ARG A 43 2.34 9.18 -5.95
N GLU A 44 1.72 8.13 -6.48
CA GLU A 44 2.04 7.53 -7.78
C GLU A 44 3.52 7.12 -7.93
N GLU A 45 4.18 6.78 -6.82
CA GLU A 45 5.60 6.43 -6.79
C GLU A 45 5.90 5.29 -5.78
N PRO A 46 6.94 4.47 -6.00
CA PRO A 46 7.45 3.53 -5.01
C PRO A 46 8.03 4.25 -3.79
N ARG A 47 7.57 3.89 -2.59
CA ARG A 47 8.06 4.46 -1.32
C ARG A 47 8.34 3.35 -0.31
N GLN A 48 9.31 3.61 0.56
CA GLN A 48 9.62 2.73 1.67
C GLN A 48 8.77 3.10 2.88
N PHE A 49 8.30 2.09 3.60
CA PHE A 49 7.51 2.24 4.80
C PHE A 49 8.13 1.39 5.91
N TYR A 50 8.07 1.92 7.13
CA TYR A 50 8.48 1.25 8.36
C TYR A 50 7.26 0.61 9.02
N LEU A 51 7.32 -0.68 9.32
CA LEU A 51 6.22 -1.44 9.89
C LEU A 51 5.77 -0.88 11.24
N GLU A 52 6.70 -0.46 12.09
CA GLU A 52 6.42 0.14 13.41
C GLU A 52 5.56 1.41 13.33
N ARG A 53 5.54 2.09 12.17
CA ARG A 53 4.82 3.36 11.97
C ARG A 53 3.45 3.17 11.29
N CYS A 54 3.12 1.92 10.94
CA CYS A 54 1.83 1.55 10.36
C CYS A 54 0.84 1.21 11.49
N GLN A 55 -0.32 1.85 11.47
CA GLN A 55 -1.42 1.57 12.39
C GLN A 55 -2.66 1.19 11.60
N ASN A 56 -3.59 0.47 12.24
CA ASN A 56 -4.89 0.11 11.65
C ASN A 56 -4.78 -0.61 10.29
N VAL A 57 -3.80 -1.51 10.13
CA VAL A 57 -3.53 -2.21 8.87
C VAL A 57 -4.72 -3.07 8.45
N ARG A 58 -5.17 -2.90 7.20
CA ARG A 58 -6.26 -3.65 6.56
C ARG A 58 -5.88 -4.02 5.13
N LEU A 59 -6.53 -5.05 4.61
CA LEU A 59 -6.48 -5.39 3.19
C LEU A 59 -7.78 -4.94 2.53
N ALA A 60 -7.70 -4.49 1.30
CA ALA A 60 -8.86 -4.16 0.48
C ALA A 60 -8.65 -4.59 -0.98
N PRO A 61 -9.72 -4.86 -1.74
CA PRO A 61 -9.62 -5.19 -3.15
C PRO A 61 -8.98 -4.03 -3.94
N ALA A 62 -7.96 -4.31 -4.74
CA ALA A 62 -7.29 -3.31 -5.57
C ALA A 62 -8.26 -2.62 -6.54
N ALA A 63 -9.26 -3.36 -7.04
CA ALA A 63 -10.29 -2.88 -7.95
C ALA A 63 -11.14 -1.72 -7.40
N GLU A 64 -11.15 -1.48 -6.09
CA GLU A 64 -11.84 -0.33 -5.48
C GLU A 64 -11.03 0.98 -5.57
N PHE A 65 -9.72 0.90 -5.88
CA PHE A 65 -8.80 2.04 -5.85
C PHE A 65 -8.18 2.37 -7.20
N VAL A 66 -8.04 1.39 -8.08
CA VAL A 66 -7.63 1.61 -9.46
C VAL A 66 -8.85 1.64 -10.36
N MET A 67 -8.90 2.61 -11.28
CA MET A 67 -9.91 2.59 -12.33
C MET A 67 -9.68 1.35 -13.20
N PRO A 68 -10.70 0.50 -13.41
CA PRO A 68 -10.57 -0.62 -14.32
C PRO A 68 -10.32 -0.11 -15.74
N VAL A 69 -9.24 -0.56 -16.37
CA VAL A 69 -9.04 -0.41 -17.82
C VAL A 69 -9.78 -1.57 -18.48
N ALA A 70 -10.68 -1.25 -19.41
CA ALA A 70 -11.33 -2.26 -20.21
C ALA A 70 -10.28 -3.00 -21.05
N MET A 71 -9.96 -4.24 -20.68
CA MET A 71 -9.11 -5.10 -21.48
C MET A 71 -9.99 -5.69 -22.59
N ALA A 72 -9.72 -5.33 -23.85
CA ALA A 72 -10.36 -6.00 -24.97
C ALA A 72 -9.86 -7.45 -25.03
N CYS A 73 -10.79 -8.41 -25.14
CA CYS A 73 -10.49 -9.81 -25.40
C CYS A 73 -10.07 -10.03 -26.86
#